data_AF-A0A1V2K3N2-F1
#
_entry.id   AF-A0A1V2K3N2-F1
#
_cell.length_a   1.000
_cell.length_b   1.000
_cell.length_c   1.000
_cell.angle_alpha   90.00
_cell.angle_beta   90.00
_cell.angle_gamma   90.00
#
_symmetry.space_group_name_H-M   'P 1'
#
loop_
_entity.id
_entity.type
_entity.pdbx_description
1 polymer ?
#
loop_
_entity_poly.entity_id
_entity_poly.type
_entity_poly.pdbx_seq_one_letter_code
_entity_poly.pdbx_strand_id
1 'polypeptide(L)'
;MTLHHLPIVGLCLISTLSFAAAPTPDAIAEYESANQAMEQMQRGYAQLQDLPAETDADRAKGRALINELSALSTRMYAHLDNAVAAGHAVAMYQKAKMLAVKTIGKGNKAVCDLYGQAAELGLMAGALEYAKCLDFYPSTAEYGRRLEILKLALEGQDPYVAEYPLLTSFPYCFPKHKTALQPGEDAIAWVVDNARPQALSAEDFRAEGYYTLAMTGLDEQPREIKAGFLRAAFAHGCREDSARIAKNLGVTVPSGK
;
A
#
# COMPACT_ATOMS: atom_id res chain seq x y z
N MET A 1 -54.03 43.65 -17.05
CA MET A 1 -53.94 42.19 -16.84
C MET A 1 -53.12 41.60 -17.97
N THR A 2 -51.88 41.17 -17.69
CA THR A 2 -51.26 39.92 -18.19
C THR A 2 -49.81 39.89 -17.70
N LEU A 3 -49.57 39.07 -16.67
CA LEU A 3 -48.24 38.74 -16.15
C LEU A 3 -47.50 37.86 -17.17
N HIS A 4 -46.25 38.20 -17.49
CA HIS A 4 -45.33 37.30 -18.19
C HIS A 4 -44.49 36.54 -17.16
N HIS A 5 -44.72 35.23 -17.05
CA HIS A 5 -43.90 34.32 -16.26
C HIS A 5 -42.78 33.74 -17.13
N LEU A 6 -41.52 34.08 -16.81
CA LEU A 6 -40.35 33.30 -17.24
C LEU A 6 -40.21 32.08 -16.32
N PRO A 7 -40.05 30.86 -16.85
CA PRO A 7 -39.62 29.72 -16.04
C PRO A 7 -38.10 29.76 -15.85
N ILE A 8 -37.67 29.93 -14.59
CA ILE A 8 -36.29 29.71 -14.15
C ILE A 8 -36.06 28.19 -14.21
N VAL A 9 -35.38 27.72 -15.24
CA VAL A 9 -34.82 26.36 -15.29
C VAL A 9 -33.59 26.38 -14.39
N GLY A 10 -33.77 25.95 -13.14
CA GLY A 10 -32.68 25.69 -12.20
C GLY A 10 -31.90 24.46 -12.65
N LEU A 11 -30.82 24.69 -13.37
CA LEU A 11 -29.84 23.66 -13.71
C LEU A 11 -29.05 23.33 -12.43
N CYS A 12 -29.46 22.27 -11.72
CA CYS A 12 -28.62 21.66 -10.69
C CYS A 12 -27.38 21.04 -11.36
N LEU A 13 -26.33 21.85 -11.49
CA LEU A 13 -24.97 21.36 -11.68
C LEU A 13 -24.58 20.61 -10.40
N ILE A 14 -24.91 19.32 -10.36
CA ILE A 14 -24.26 18.39 -9.45
C ILE A 14 -22.82 18.33 -9.94
N SER A 15 -21.95 19.11 -9.32
CA SER A 15 -20.51 18.93 -9.39
C SER A 15 -20.27 17.47 -9.00
N THR A 16 -20.01 16.61 -9.98
CA THR A 16 -19.57 15.24 -9.74
C THR A 16 -18.18 15.36 -9.13
N LEU A 17 -18.13 15.52 -7.81
CA LEU A 17 -17.08 14.91 -7.03
C LEU A 17 -17.11 13.46 -7.48
N SER A 18 -16.11 13.06 -8.28
CA SER A 18 -15.86 11.66 -8.59
C SER A 18 -15.53 11.00 -7.26
N PHE A 19 -16.55 10.65 -6.49
CA PHE A 19 -16.42 9.68 -5.44
C PHE A 19 -15.89 8.43 -6.14
N ALA A 20 -14.75 7.94 -5.65
CA ALA A 20 -14.24 6.62 -5.99
C ALA A 20 -15.42 5.67 -6.11
N ALA A 21 -15.65 5.14 -7.32
CA ALA A 21 -16.72 4.19 -7.51
C ALA A 21 -16.45 3.01 -6.58
N ALA A 22 -17.42 2.67 -5.72
CA ALA A 22 -17.31 1.49 -4.89
C ALA A 22 -17.03 0.27 -5.79
N PRO A 23 -16.16 -0.67 -5.37
CA PRO A 23 -15.86 -1.85 -6.17
C PRO A 23 -17.15 -2.62 -6.48
N THR A 24 -17.23 -3.19 -7.68
CA THR A 24 -18.40 -3.98 -8.07
C THR A 24 -18.45 -5.26 -7.24
N PRO A 25 -19.65 -5.85 -7.01
CA PRO A 25 -19.76 -7.13 -6.30
C PRO A 25 -18.91 -8.24 -6.90
N ASP A 26 -18.81 -8.28 -8.24
CA ASP A 26 -17.96 -9.24 -8.94
C ASP A 26 -16.48 -9.01 -8.64
N ALA A 27 -16.03 -7.76 -8.60
CA ALA A 27 -14.65 -7.40 -8.25
C ALA A 27 -14.29 -7.82 -6.82
N ILE A 28 -15.24 -7.66 -5.89
CA ILE A 28 -15.11 -8.09 -4.49
C ILE A 28 -15.02 -9.62 -4.42
N ALA A 29 -15.92 -10.34 -5.08
CA ALA A 29 -15.93 -11.81 -5.06
C ALA A 29 -14.65 -12.43 -5.64
N GLU A 30 -14.12 -11.85 -6.73
CA GLU A 30 -12.83 -12.23 -7.29
C GLU A 30 -11.68 -11.93 -6.33
N TYR A 31 -11.70 -10.77 -5.65
CA TYR A 31 -10.69 -10.43 -4.65
C TYR A 31 -10.73 -11.38 -3.43
N GLU A 32 -11.91 -11.70 -2.92
CA GLU A 32 -12.10 -12.68 -1.84
C GLU A 32 -11.57 -14.07 -2.26
N SER A 33 -11.87 -14.49 -3.49
CA SER A 33 -11.36 -15.76 -4.04
C SER A 33 -9.84 -15.78 -4.14
N ALA A 34 -9.21 -14.66 -4.52
CA ALA A 34 -7.77 -14.52 -4.49
C ALA A 34 -7.20 -14.64 -3.06
N ASN A 35 -7.83 -14.00 -2.08
CA ASN A 35 -7.41 -14.07 -0.68
C ASN A 35 -7.51 -15.50 -0.12
N GLN A 36 -8.61 -16.21 -0.40
CA GLN A 36 -8.76 -17.61 -0.02
C GLN A 36 -7.66 -18.49 -0.63
N ALA A 37 -7.32 -18.29 -1.91
CA ALA A 37 -6.24 -19.02 -2.56
C ALA A 37 -4.86 -18.68 -1.94
N MET A 38 -4.64 -17.42 -1.57
CA MET A 38 -3.43 -16.97 -0.88
C MET A 38 -3.30 -17.61 0.52
N GLU A 39 -4.37 -17.68 1.31
CA GLU A 39 -4.39 -18.33 2.63
C GLU A 39 -4.13 -19.84 2.52
N GLN A 40 -4.71 -20.51 1.52
CA GLN A 40 -4.42 -21.92 1.24
C GLN A 40 -2.94 -22.11 0.88
N MET A 41 -2.39 -21.22 0.05
CA MET A 41 -0.98 -21.26 -0.32
C MET A 41 -0.06 -21.03 0.88
N GLN A 42 -0.37 -20.09 1.79
CA GLN A 42 0.38 -19.86 3.02
C GLN A 42 0.38 -21.11 3.92
N ARG A 43 -0.78 -21.74 4.10
CA ARG A 43 -0.88 -23.00 4.86
C ARG A 43 -0.07 -24.13 4.23
N GLY A 44 -0.11 -24.28 2.91
CA GLY A 44 0.67 -25.31 2.23
C GLY A 44 2.18 -25.04 2.26
N TYR A 45 2.63 -23.77 2.26
CA TYR A 45 4.05 -23.47 2.50
C TYR A 45 4.51 -23.84 3.91
N ALA A 46 3.68 -23.60 4.94
CA ALA A 46 3.98 -24.06 6.30
C ALA A 46 4.10 -25.60 6.36
N GLN A 47 3.17 -26.31 5.71
CA GLN A 47 3.24 -27.77 5.61
C GLN A 47 4.50 -28.28 4.88
N LEU A 48 4.98 -27.55 3.85
CA LEU A 48 6.26 -27.87 3.20
C LEU A 48 7.47 -27.71 4.12
N GLN A 49 7.45 -26.72 5.03
CA GLN A 49 8.53 -26.50 5.99
C GLN A 49 8.60 -27.62 7.03
N ASP A 50 7.45 -28.19 7.40
CA ASP A 50 7.33 -29.26 8.39
C ASP A 50 7.51 -30.67 7.81
N LEU A 51 7.59 -30.80 6.48
CA LEU A 51 7.69 -32.10 5.82
C LEU A 51 9.12 -32.67 5.98
N PRO A 52 9.29 -33.86 6.60
CA PRO A 52 10.57 -34.55 6.57
C PRO A 52 10.94 -34.87 5.11
N ALA A 53 12.23 -34.84 4.78
CA ALA A 53 12.71 -35.10 3.41
C ALA A 53 13.62 -36.34 3.33
N GLU A 54 13.41 -37.30 4.23
CA GLU A 54 14.33 -38.40 4.49
C GLU A 54 14.11 -39.60 3.56
N THR A 55 12.86 -39.89 3.18
CA THR A 55 12.52 -41.03 2.31
C THR A 55 12.12 -40.61 0.89
N ASP A 56 12.16 -41.55 -0.06
CA ASP A 56 11.62 -41.33 -1.41
C ASP A 56 10.11 -41.01 -1.40
N ALA A 57 9.37 -41.62 -0.45
CA ALA A 57 7.95 -41.37 -0.25
C ALA A 57 7.70 -39.93 0.24
N ASP A 58 8.51 -39.45 1.19
CA ASP A 58 8.40 -38.07 1.67
C ASP A 58 8.74 -37.05 0.58
N ARG A 59 9.79 -37.31 -0.19
CA ARG A 59 10.16 -36.49 -1.36
C ARG A 59 9.04 -36.50 -2.42
N ALA A 60 8.33 -37.61 -2.61
CA ALA A 60 7.17 -37.68 -3.51
C ALA A 60 6.00 -36.84 -2.99
N LYS A 61 5.71 -36.90 -1.68
CA LYS A 61 4.69 -36.07 -1.02
C LYS A 61 5.01 -34.58 -1.13
N GLY A 62 6.27 -34.19 -0.90
CA GLY A 62 6.74 -32.82 -1.08
C GLY A 62 6.55 -32.32 -2.51
N ARG A 63 6.89 -33.13 -3.53
CA ARG A 63 6.65 -32.78 -4.94
C ARG A 63 5.17 -32.60 -5.26
N ALA A 64 4.30 -33.47 -4.73
CA ALA A 64 2.86 -33.34 -4.93
C ALA A 64 2.32 -32.04 -4.32
N LEU A 65 2.76 -31.70 -3.11
CA LEU A 65 2.37 -30.45 -2.45
C LEU A 65 2.89 -29.21 -3.19
N ILE A 66 4.12 -29.24 -3.72
CA ILE A 66 4.64 -28.16 -4.57
C ILE A 66 3.78 -27.96 -5.82
N ASN A 67 3.33 -29.04 -6.46
CA ASN A 67 2.45 -28.94 -7.63
C ASN A 67 1.08 -28.33 -7.27
N GLU A 68 0.53 -28.70 -6.12
CA GLU A 68 -0.71 -28.10 -5.60
C GLU A 68 -0.54 -26.61 -5.31
N LEU A 69 0.55 -26.22 -4.65
CA LEU A 69 0.87 -24.82 -4.38
C LEU A 69 1.06 -24.01 -5.68
N SER A 70 1.65 -24.61 -6.71
CA SER A 70 1.78 -23.99 -8.04
C SER A 70 0.41 -23.74 -8.68
N ALA A 71 -0.51 -24.71 -8.58
CA ALA A 71 -1.88 -24.57 -9.08
C ALA A 71 -2.66 -23.50 -8.28
N LEU A 72 -2.51 -23.46 -6.95
CA LEU A 72 -3.07 -22.41 -6.09
C LEU A 72 -2.55 -21.03 -6.46
N SER A 73 -1.25 -20.91 -6.68
CA SER A 73 -0.62 -19.66 -7.11
C SER A 73 -1.19 -19.17 -8.44
N THR A 74 -1.35 -20.07 -9.41
CA THR A 74 -1.96 -19.75 -10.71
C THR A 74 -3.40 -19.26 -10.56
N ARG A 75 -4.23 -19.93 -9.75
CA ARG A 75 -5.61 -19.51 -9.47
C ARG A 75 -5.68 -18.17 -8.76
N MET A 76 -4.85 -17.96 -7.73
CA MET A 76 -4.76 -16.70 -7.02
C MET A 76 -4.46 -15.54 -7.98
N TYR A 77 -3.49 -15.70 -8.90
CA TYR A 77 -3.19 -14.66 -9.90
C TYR A 77 -4.36 -14.42 -10.86
N ALA A 78 -5.04 -15.48 -11.32
CA ALA A 78 -6.22 -15.31 -12.18
C ALA A 78 -7.33 -14.51 -11.50
N HIS A 79 -7.65 -14.82 -10.23
CA HIS A 79 -8.63 -14.08 -9.45
C HIS A 79 -8.20 -12.61 -9.20
N LEU A 80 -6.92 -12.38 -8.89
CA LEU A 80 -6.40 -11.01 -8.78
C LEU A 80 -6.50 -10.25 -10.11
N ASP A 81 -6.22 -10.91 -11.23
CA ASP A 81 -6.31 -10.29 -12.56
C ASP A 81 -7.75 -9.90 -12.90
N ASN A 82 -8.72 -10.76 -12.57
CA ASN A 82 -10.14 -10.48 -12.74
C ASN A 82 -10.60 -9.32 -11.84
N ALA A 83 -10.23 -9.33 -10.56
CA ALA A 83 -10.55 -8.26 -9.61
C ALA A 83 -9.95 -6.92 -10.07
N VAL A 84 -8.71 -6.92 -10.57
CA VAL A 84 -8.06 -5.73 -11.13
C VAL A 84 -8.78 -5.25 -12.38
N ALA A 85 -9.13 -6.15 -13.31
CA ALA A 85 -9.87 -5.79 -14.52
C ALA A 85 -11.25 -5.21 -14.21
N ALA A 86 -11.87 -5.63 -13.11
CA ALA A 86 -13.14 -5.13 -12.61
C ALA A 86 -13.02 -3.87 -11.71
N GLY A 87 -11.81 -3.32 -11.53
CA GLY A 87 -11.59 -2.06 -10.83
C GLY A 87 -11.41 -2.16 -9.31
N HIS A 88 -10.99 -3.31 -8.77
CA HIS A 88 -10.74 -3.45 -7.33
C HIS A 88 -9.39 -2.83 -6.91
N ALA A 89 -9.41 -1.67 -6.24
CA ALA A 89 -8.19 -0.94 -5.89
C ALA A 89 -7.23 -1.72 -4.97
N VAL A 90 -7.76 -2.47 -3.99
CA VAL A 90 -6.92 -3.30 -3.10
C VAL A 90 -6.30 -4.49 -3.85
N ALA A 91 -6.99 -5.01 -4.88
CA ALA A 91 -6.41 -6.07 -5.71
C ALA A 91 -5.27 -5.53 -6.56
N MET A 92 -5.39 -4.30 -7.08
CA MET A 92 -4.31 -3.60 -7.77
C MET A 92 -3.10 -3.41 -6.84
N TYR A 93 -3.34 -2.94 -5.61
CA TYR A 93 -2.30 -2.79 -4.59
C TYR A 93 -1.58 -4.11 -4.28
N GLN A 94 -2.34 -5.17 -4.03
CA GLN A 94 -1.80 -6.49 -3.71
C GLN A 94 -1.03 -7.09 -4.88
N LYS A 95 -1.56 -6.99 -6.11
CA LYS A 95 -0.88 -7.44 -7.33
C LYS A 95 0.42 -6.66 -7.56
N ALA A 96 0.42 -5.34 -7.34
CA ALA A 96 1.62 -4.52 -7.45
C ALA A 96 2.72 -4.99 -6.50
N LYS A 97 2.37 -5.29 -5.24
CA LYS A 97 3.31 -5.84 -4.26
C LYS A 97 3.90 -7.18 -4.68
N MET A 98 3.06 -8.09 -5.18
CA MET A 98 3.53 -9.39 -5.65
C MET A 98 4.42 -9.28 -6.89
N LEU A 99 4.14 -8.31 -7.76
CA LEU A 99 4.96 -8.02 -8.93
C LEU A 99 6.30 -7.40 -8.53
N ALA A 100 6.33 -6.52 -7.53
CA ALA A 100 7.55 -5.87 -7.05
C ALA A 100 8.63 -6.88 -6.64
N VAL A 101 8.24 -8.00 -6.01
CA VAL A 101 9.16 -9.10 -5.66
C VAL A 101 9.74 -9.77 -6.92
N LYS A 102 8.96 -9.87 -8.01
CA LYS A 102 9.39 -10.50 -9.27
C LYS A 102 10.24 -9.59 -10.15
N THR A 103 10.13 -8.27 -9.99
CA THR A 103 10.77 -7.27 -10.86
C THR A 103 11.96 -6.56 -10.20
N ILE A 104 12.48 -7.07 -9.08
CA ILE A 104 13.69 -6.54 -8.44
C ILE A 104 14.82 -6.43 -9.49
N GLY A 105 15.32 -5.20 -9.68
CA GLY A 105 16.38 -4.90 -10.66
C GLY A 105 15.96 -4.80 -12.13
N LYS A 106 14.66 -4.92 -12.46
CA LYS A 106 14.14 -4.93 -13.85
C LYS A 106 13.23 -3.74 -14.19
N GLY A 107 13.24 -2.70 -13.35
CA GLY A 107 12.33 -1.55 -13.44
C GLY A 107 10.99 -1.82 -12.74
N ASN A 108 10.34 -0.74 -12.29
CA ASN A 108 9.14 -0.79 -11.45
C ASN A 108 7.90 -0.20 -12.13
N LYS A 109 7.94 0.14 -13.43
CA LYS A 109 6.83 0.87 -14.08
C LYS A 109 5.47 0.19 -13.89
N ALA A 110 5.36 -1.10 -14.20
CA ALA A 110 4.09 -1.83 -14.07
C ALA A 110 3.60 -1.92 -12.61
N VAL A 111 4.52 -1.95 -11.63
CA VAL A 111 4.20 -1.89 -10.20
C VAL A 111 3.62 -0.50 -9.86
N CYS A 112 4.30 0.55 -10.31
CA CYS A 112 3.88 1.93 -10.09
C CYS A 112 2.55 2.25 -10.78
N ASP A 113 2.32 1.74 -11.99
CA ASP A 113 1.06 1.94 -12.70
C ASP A 113 -0.12 1.33 -11.94
N LEU A 114 0.06 0.16 -11.33
CA LEU A 114 -0.97 -0.46 -10.49
C LEU A 114 -1.23 0.32 -9.19
N TYR A 115 -0.18 0.82 -8.53
CA TYR A 115 -0.37 1.71 -7.37
C TYR A 115 -1.07 3.01 -7.76
N GLY A 116 -0.74 3.59 -8.93
CA GLY A 116 -1.39 4.77 -9.46
C GLY A 116 -2.87 4.56 -9.73
N GLN A 117 -3.24 3.44 -10.36
CA GLN A 117 -4.65 3.08 -10.57
C GLN A 117 -5.40 2.89 -9.25
N ALA A 118 -4.79 2.23 -8.27
CA ALA A 118 -5.37 2.11 -6.93
C ALA A 118 -5.58 3.49 -6.27
N ALA A 119 -4.62 4.41 -6.45
CA ALA A 119 -4.69 5.77 -5.94
C ALA A 119 -5.80 6.60 -6.61
N GLU A 120 -5.96 6.48 -7.93
CA GLU A 120 -7.03 7.14 -8.70
C GLU A 120 -8.42 6.65 -8.28
N LEU A 121 -8.51 5.42 -7.78
CA LEU A 121 -9.70 4.84 -7.16
C LEU A 121 -9.83 5.17 -5.66
N GLY A 122 -8.98 6.04 -5.11
CA GLY A 122 -9.10 6.56 -3.75
C GLY A 122 -8.43 5.72 -2.65
N LEU A 123 -7.70 4.64 -2.98
CA LEU A 123 -6.96 3.87 -1.97
C LEU A 123 -5.73 4.63 -1.48
N MET A 124 -5.69 5.00 -0.21
CA MET A 124 -4.60 5.77 0.40
C MET A 124 -3.28 4.99 0.36
N ALA A 125 -3.30 3.69 0.62
CA ALA A 125 -2.11 2.84 0.51
C ALA A 125 -1.53 2.84 -0.93
N GLY A 126 -2.41 2.85 -1.93
CA GLY A 126 -2.02 2.99 -3.35
C GLY A 126 -1.36 4.33 -3.63
N ALA A 127 -1.96 5.43 -3.16
CA ALA A 127 -1.42 6.78 -3.32
C ALA A 127 -0.03 6.93 -2.69
N LEU A 128 0.17 6.36 -1.50
CA LEU A 128 1.46 6.37 -0.80
C LEU A 128 2.54 5.67 -1.63
N GLU A 129 2.32 4.42 -2.01
CA GLU A 129 3.32 3.64 -2.75
C GLU A 129 3.54 4.21 -4.16
N TYR A 130 2.52 4.81 -4.78
CA TYR A 130 2.65 5.50 -6.06
C TYR A 130 3.56 6.73 -5.97
N ALA A 131 3.45 7.52 -4.89
CA ALA A 131 4.33 8.65 -4.62
C ALA A 131 5.78 8.21 -4.36
N LYS A 132 5.99 7.07 -3.67
CA LYS A 132 7.32 6.48 -3.41
C LYS A 132 7.97 5.84 -4.66
N CYS A 133 7.23 5.75 -5.76
CA CYS A 133 7.63 4.99 -6.95
C CYS A 133 8.56 5.76 -7.92
N LEU A 134 8.75 7.06 -7.72
CA LEU A 134 9.68 7.89 -8.48
C LEU A 134 10.83 8.38 -7.59
N ASP A 135 11.98 8.59 -8.22
CA ASP A 135 13.07 9.33 -7.59
C ASP A 135 12.58 10.75 -7.25
N PHE A 136 12.80 11.17 -6.01
CA PHE A 136 12.43 12.50 -5.54
C PHE A 136 13.28 13.62 -6.19
N TYR A 137 14.38 13.25 -6.86
CA TYR A 137 15.30 14.18 -7.51
C TYR A 137 15.83 13.61 -8.86
N PRO A 138 15.86 14.42 -9.93
CA PRO A 138 15.35 15.78 -10.03
C PRO A 138 13.81 15.81 -9.97
N SER A 139 13.24 16.88 -9.41
CA SER A 139 11.79 17.04 -9.37
C SER A 139 11.20 17.11 -10.79
N THR A 140 10.09 16.40 -11.02
CA THR A 140 9.36 16.40 -12.29
C THR A 140 7.90 16.79 -12.08
N ALA A 141 7.20 17.23 -13.13
CA ALA A 141 5.77 17.53 -13.06
C ALA A 141 4.95 16.30 -12.63
N GLU A 142 5.35 15.11 -13.09
CA GLU A 142 4.76 13.84 -12.68
C GLU A 142 4.95 13.60 -11.18
N TYR A 143 6.16 13.84 -10.66
CA TYR A 143 6.44 13.73 -9.24
C TYR A 143 5.51 14.65 -8.39
N GLY A 144 5.36 15.91 -8.80
CA GLY A 144 4.43 16.85 -8.17
C GLY A 144 2.97 16.37 -8.22
N ARG A 145 2.52 15.83 -9.35
CA ARG A 145 1.17 15.25 -9.50
C ARG A 145 0.92 14.12 -8.50
N ARG A 146 1.89 13.24 -8.28
CA ARG A 146 1.73 12.12 -7.34
C ARG A 146 1.65 12.57 -5.88
N LEU A 147 2.42 13.59 -5.51
CA LEU A 147 2.32 14.18 -4.17
C LEU A 147 0.95 14.84 -3.94
N GLU A 148 0.37 15.47 -4.95
CA GLU A 148 -0.98 16.02 -4.83
C GLU A 148 -2.04 14.92 -4.69
N ILE A 149 -1.93 13.83 -5.46
CA ILE A 149 -2.80 12.65 -5.30
C ILE A 149 -2.70 12.08 -3.89
N LEU A 150 -1.47 11.93 -3.37
CA LEU A 150 -1.25 11.48 -1.99
C LEU A 150 -1.91 12.43 -0.98
N LYS A 151 -1.71 13.75 -1.12
CA LYS A 151 -2.32 14.73 -0.24
C LYS A 151 -3.84 14.64 -0.25
N LEU A 152 -4.46 14.56 -1.42
CA LEU A 152 -5.92 14.42 -1.54
C LEU A 152 -6.41 13.12 -0.91
N ALA A 153 -5.71 11.99 -1.09
CA ALA A 153 -6.06 10.72 -0.47
C ALA A 153 -5.95 10.77 1.06
N LEU A 154 -4.95 11.48 1.60
CA LEU A 154 -4.78 11.67 3.04
C LEU A 154 -5.85 12.60 3.62
N GLU A 155 -6.23 13.67 2.93
CA GLU A 155 -7.25 14.60 3.42
C GLU A 155 -8.68 14.06 3.24
N GLY A 156 -8.87 13.14 2.30
CA GLY A 156 -10.13 12.47 2.01
C GLY A 156 -10.47 11.29 2.92
N GLN A 157 -11.67 10.75 2.69
CA GLN A 157 -12.10 9.47 3.24
C GLN A 157 -11.62 8.35 2.33
N ASP A 158 -10.90 7.37 2.89
CA ASP A 158 -10.52 6.16 2.16
C ASP A 158 -11.74 5.22 2.09
N PRO A 159 -12.31 4.95 0.89
CA PRO A 159 -13.47 4.09 0.75
C PRO A 159 -13.16 2.61 1.04
N TYR A 160 -11.88 2.23 1.13
CA TYR A 160 -11.41 0.89 1.43
C TYR A 160 -10.94 0.71 2.88
N VAL A 161 -11.33 1.60 3.80
CA VAL A 161 -10.91 1.52 5.21
C VAL A 161 -11.16 0.15 5.86
N ALA A 162 -12.20 -0.57 5.44
CA ALA A 162 -12.54 -1.91 5.94
C ALA A 162 -11.55 -3.01 5.50
N GLU A 163 -10.76 -2.76 4.46
CA GLU A 163 -9.78 -3.71 3.91
C GLU A 163 -8.41 -3.63 4.61
N TYR A 164 -8.25 -2.66 5.52
CA TYR A 164 -7.06 -2.56 6.36
C TYR A 164 -7.11 -3.59 7.50
N PRO A 165 -5.95 -4.09 7.97
CA PRO A 165 -4.61 -3.61 7.67
C PRO A 165 -4.05 -4.14 6.35
N LEU A 166 -3.35 -3.26 5.62
CA LEU A 166 -2.65 -3.64 4.40
C LEU A 166 -1.15 -3.81 4.68
N LEU A 167 -0.53 -4.75 3.97
CA LEU A 167 0.89 -4.98 4.12
C LEU A 167 1.69 -3.89 3.39
N THR A 168 2.80 -3.40 3.94
CA THR A 168 3.85 -2.63 3.25
C THR A 168 5.24 -3.17 3.61
N SER A 169 6.22 -3.04 2.71
CA SER A 169 7.54 -3.65 2.89
C SER A 169 8.53 -2.74 3.62
N PHE A 170 8.39 -1.41 3.51
CA PHE A 170 9.37 -0.45 4.02
C PHE A 170 8.69 0.83 4.55
N PRO A 171 7.94 0.73 5.67
CA PRO A 171 7.42 1.91 6.34
C PRO A 171 8.55 2.74 6.96
N TYR A 172 8.47 4.07 6.85
CA TYR A 172 9.43 5.01 7.43
C TYR A 172 9.10 5.37 8.89
N CYS A 173 7.82 5.57 9.19
CA CYS A 173 7.30 5.97 10.49
C CYS A 173 7.29 4.85 11.51
N PHE A 174 7.15 3.61 11.04
CA PHE A 174 7.06 2.39 11.83
C PHE A 174 8.14 1.40 11.38
N PRO A 175 9.43 1.78 11.40
CA PRO A 175 10.44 0.86 10.95
C PRO A 175 10.42 -0.35 11.87
N LYS A 176 10.64 -1.51 11.26
CA LYS A 176 10.78 -2.74 12.02
C LYS A 176 11.98 -2.57 12.95
N HIS A 177 11.79 -2.63 14.26
CA HIS A 177 12.92 -2.71 15.18
C HIS A 177 13.66 -4.02 14.90
N LYS A 178 14.72 -3.93 14.10
CA LYS A 178 15.54 -5.08 13.72
C LYS A 178 16.56 -5.30 14.83
N THR A 179 16.25 -6.15 15.80
CA THR A 179 17.24 -6.60 16.77
C THR A 179 18.41 -7.20 16.00
N ALA A 180 19.65 -6.80 16.31
CA ALA A 180 20.82 -7.38 15.67
C ALA A 180 20.84 -8.90 15.91
N LEU A 181 21.15 -9.69 14.88
CA LEU A 181 21.34 -11.13 14.99
C LEU A 181 22.37 -11.43 16.08
N GLN A 182 21.97 -12.19 17.10
CA GLN A 182 22.85 -12.57 18.19
C GLN A 182 23.63 -13.86 17.86
N PRO A 183 24.83 -14.06 18.44
CA PRO A 183 25.56 -15.31 18.27
C PRO A 183 24.72 -16.52 18.72
N GLY A 184 24.55 -17.51 17.83
CA GLY A 184 23.78 -18.73 18.10
C GLY A 184 22.31 -18.69 17.65
N GLU A 185 21.82 -17.55 17.16
CA GLU A 185 20.50 -17.48 16.51
C GLU A 185 20.53 -18.03 15.08
N ASP A 186 19.39 -18.54 14.60
CA ASP A 186 19.25 -18.98 13.21
C ASP A 186 19.22 -17.77 12.27
N ALA A 187 20.29 -17.61 11.49
CA ALA A 187 20.43 -16.54 10.53
C ALA A 187 19.33 -16.55 9.45
N ILE A 188 18.83 -17.72 9.05
CA ILE A 188 17.77 -17.83 8.04
C ILE A 188 16.45 -17.35 8.64
N ALA A 189 16.09 -17.85 9.83
CA ALA A 189 14.87 -17.42 10.52
C ALA A 189 14.90 -15.90 10.79
N TRP A 190 16.05 -15.36 11.22
CA TRP A 190 16.22 -13.93 11.42
C TRP A 190 16.03 -13.13 10.13
N VAL A 191 16.60 -13.56 9.00
CA VAL A 191 16.40 -12.88 7.71
C VAL A 191 14.94 -12.93 7.29
N VAL A 192 14.29 -14.09 7.40
CA VAL A 192 12.87 -14.26 7.05
C VAL A 192 12.02 -13.31 7.88
N ASP A 193 12.21 -13.30 9.20
CA ASP A 193 11.45 -12.42 10.09
C ASP A 193 11.71 -10.95 9.79
N ASN A 194 12.95 -10.55 9.49
CA ASN A 194 13.27 -9.16 9.16
C ASN A 194 12.82 -8.72 7.76
N ALA A 195 12.58 -9.66 6.84
CA ALA A 195 12.08 -9.40 5.49
C ALA A 195 10.55 -9.41 5.38
N ARG A 196 9.83 -9.92 6.40
CA ARG A 196 8.35 -9.93 6.41
C ARG A 196 7.79 -8.49 6.31
N PRO A 197 6.89 -8.23 5.33
CA PRO A 197 6.12 -6.99 5.28
C PRO A 197 5.37 -6.73 6.60
N GLN A 198 5.17 -5.46 6.92
CA GLN A 198 4.40 -5.03 8.09
C GLN A 198 2.96 -4.74 7.70
N ALA A 199 2.01 -5.21 8.51
CA ALA A 199 0.60 -4.86 8.37
C ALA A 199 0.37 -3.51 9.05
N LEU A 200 -0.05 -2.51 8.29
CA LEU A 200 -0.34 -1.18 8.81
C LEU A 200 -1.84 -0.92 8.76
N SER A 201 -2.36 -0.29 9.82
CA SER A 201 -3.72 0.22 9.84
C SER A 201 -3.89 1.39 8.87
N ALA A 202 -5.14 1.79 8.61
CA ALA A 202 -5.39 3.00 7.81
C ALA A 202 -4.72 4.24 8.43
N GLU A 203 -4.78 4.38 9.76
CA GLU A 203 -4.13 5.50 10.47
C GLU A 203 -2.60 5.48 10.35
N ASP A 204 -1.99 4.28 10.37
CA ASP A 204 -0.54 4.15 10.18
C ASP A 204 -0.14 4.52 8.73
N PHE A 205 -0.91 4.10 7.74
CA PHE A 205 -0.71 4.54 6.34
C PHE A 205 -0.88 6.06 6.18
N ARG A 206 -1.80 6.66 6.92
CA ARG A 206 -2.00 8.11 6.96
C ARG A 206 -0.78 8.82 7.56
N ALA A 207 -0.22 8.28 8.65
CA ALA A 207 1.02 8.77 9.24
C ALA A 207 2.19 8.73 8.25
N GLU A 208 2.37 7.58 7.57
CA GLU A 208 3.38 7.38 6.53
C GLU A 208 3.25 8.37 5.36
N GLY A 209 2.02 8.65 4.94
CA GLY A 209 1.75 9.60 3.87
C GLY A 209 2.11 11.03 4.24
N TYR A 210 1.70 11.49 5.43
CA TYR A 210 2.11 12.81 5.91
C TYR A 210 3.62 12.92 6.10
N TYR A 211 4.27 11.86 6.59
CA TYR A 211 5.73 11.84 6.67
C TYR A 211 6.36 11.94 5.28
N THR A 212 5.86 11.19 4.31
CA THR A 212 6.32 11.27 2.91
C THR A 212 6.17 12.69 2.36
N LEU A 213 5.03 13.35 2.54
CA LEU A 213 4.84 14.75 2.11
C LEU A 213 5.82 15.73 2.81
N ALA A 214 6.09 15.54 4.10
CA ALA A 214 7.05 16.35 4.84
C ALA A 214 8.49 16.17 4.32
N MET A 215 8.82 14.94 3.92
CA MET A 215 10.15 14.53 3.48
C MET A 215 10.47 14.91 2.05
N THR A 216 9.49 14.74 1.18
CA THR A 216 9.74 14.65 -0.25
C THR A 216 9.05 15.78 -1.02
N GLY A 217 8.35 16.70 -0.32
CA GLY A 217 7.73 17.88 -0.93
C GLY A 217 8.71 18.68 -1.80
N LEU A 218 8.20 19.26 -2.88
CA LEU A 218 8.95 20.11 -3.81
C LEU A 218 9.86 21.09 -3.03
N ASP A 219 11.08 21.32 -3.52
CA ASP A 219 12.04 22.24 -2.88
C ASP A 219 11.46 23.65 -2.67
N GLU A 220 10.46 24.02 -3.46
CA GLU A 220 9.73 25.29 -3.39
C GLU A 220 8.66 25.35 -2.28
N GLN A 221 8.28 24.23 -1.65
CA GLN A 221 7.30 24.27 -0.56
C GLN A 221 7.90 24.95 0.68
N PRO A 222 7.19 25.93 1.28
CA PRO A 222 7.63 26.58 2.50
C PRO A 222 7.90 25.59 3.63
N ARG A 223 8.92 25.88 4.44
CA ARG A 223 9.32 25.07 5.60
C ARG A 223 8.14 24.84 6.56
N GLU A 224 7.26 25.82 6.69
CA GLU A 224 6.07 25.79 7.53
C GLU A 224 5.07 24.72 7.07
N ILE A 225 4.91 24.51 5.76
CA ILE A 225 4.04 23.48 5.19
C ILE A 225 4.62 22.09 5.50
N LYS A 226 5.91 21.89 5.23
CA LYS A 226 6.61 20.63 5.54
C LYS A 226 6.55 20.30 7.04
N ALA A 227 6.72 21.31 7.89
CA ALA A 227 6.57 21.17 9.35
C ALA A 227 5.12 20.81 9.76
N GLY A 228 4.12 21.34 9.05
CA GLY A 228 2.71 20.98 9.23
C GLY A 228 2.44 19.50 8.97
N PHE A 229 2.91 18.99 7.84
CA PHE A 229 2.80 17.55 7.52
C PHE A 229 3.53 16.68 8.54
N LEU A 230 4.74 17.06 8.98
CA LEU A 230 5.45 16.28 9.99
C LEU A 230 4.70 16.22 11.33
N ARG A 231 4.07 17.33 11.76
CA ARG A 231 3.20 17.34 12.95
C ARG A 231 1.98 16.42 12.78
N ALA A 232 1.37 16.40 11.60
CA ALA A 232 0.26 15.50 11.30
C ALA A 232 0.72 14.03 11.38
N ALA A 233 1.88 13.69 10.78
CA ALA A 233 2.45 12.35 10.89
C ALA A 233 2.64 11.92 12.36
N PHE A 234 3.15 12.81 13.22
CA PHE A 234 3.31 12.53 14.66
C PHE A 234 2.00 12.36 15.41
N ALA A 235 0.96 13.12 15.03
CA ALA A 235 -0.37 12.97 15.61
C ALA A 235 -0.96 11.58 15.31
N HIS A 236 -0.62 11.00 14.16
CA HIS A 236 -0.98 9.64 13.76
C HIS A 236 0.04 8.57 14.18
N GLY A 237 0.96 8.87 15.11
CA GLY A 237 1.82 7.86 15.73
C GLY A 237 3.18 7.63 15.07
N CYS A 238 3.55 8.40 14.06
CA CYS A 238 4.92 8.37 13.49
C CYS A 238 5.96 8.76 14.55
N ARG A 239 7.00 7.95 14.75
CA ARG A 239 7.97 8.12 15.85
C ARG A 239 9.44 8.04 15.44
N GLU A 240 9.78 7.25 14.42
CA GLU A 240 11.18 6.95 14.07
C GLU A 240 11.71 7.68 12.83
N ASP A 241 13.04 7.81 12.74
CA ASP A 241 13.87 8.61 11.80
C ASP A 241 13.51 10.11 11.63
N SER A 242 12.56 10.57 12.45
CA SER A 242 11.99 11.90 12.37
C SER A 242 12.79 12.93 13.15
N ALA A 243 13.65 12.53 14.09
CA ALA A 243 14.34 13.44 15.01
C ALA A 243 15.30 14.43 14.31
N ARG A 244 16.04 13.97 13.30
CA ARG A 244 16.91 14.81 12.46
C ARG A 244 16.11 15.87 11.71
N ILE A 245 14.90 15.50 11.30
CA ILE A 245 14.07 16.23 10.34
C ILE A 245 13.18 17.21 11.10
N ALA A 246 12.63 16.76 12.22
CA ALA A 246 11.98 17.57 13.22
C ALA A 246 12.90 18.71 13.66
N LYS A 247 14.18 18.43 13.95
CA LYS A 247 15.18 19.49 14.23
C LYS A 247 15.34 20.47 13.06
N ASN A 248 15.50 19.97 11.83
CA ASN A 248 15.63 20.80 10.64
C ASN A 248 14.36 21.61 10.31
N LEU A 249 13.19 21.13 10.69
CA LEU A 249 11.89 21.79 10.43
C LEU A 249 11.38 22.58 11.65
N GLY A 250 12.07 22.55 12.79
CA GLY A 250 11.64 23.24 14.01
C GLY A 250 10.44 22.58 14.71
N VAL A 251 10.25 21.28 14.53
CA VAL A 251 9.18 20.48 15.15
C VAL A 251 9.76 19.70 16.33
N THR A 252 9.03 19.61 17.44
CA THR A 252 9.39 18.75 18.58
C THR A 252 8.80 17.36 18.39
N VAL A 253 9.62 16.31 18.49
CA VAL A 253 9.14 14.93 18.51
C VAL A 253 8.40 14.69 19.83
N PRO A 254 7.16 14.19 19.82
CA PRO A 254 6.45 13.91 21.06
C PRO A 254 7.19 12.84 21.86
N SER A 255 7.44 13.10 23.14
CA SER A 255 7.95 12.11 24.10
C SER A 255 6.99 10.93 24.14
N GLY A 256 7.48 9.71 23.92
CA GLY A 256 6.65 8.49 23.99
C GLY A 256 5.93 8.37 25.35
N LYS A 257 4.70 7.83 25.33
CA LYS A 257 4.06 7.26 26.51
C LYS A 257 4.59 5.85 26.72
#